data_AF-A0A9D4RD19-F1
#
_entry.id   AF-A0A9D4RD19-F1
#
_cell.length_a   1.000
_cell.length_b   1.000
_cell.length_c   1.000
_cell.angle_alpha   90.00
_cell.angle_beta   90.00
_cell.angle_gamma   90.00
#
_symmetry.space_group_name_H-M   'P 1'
#
loop_
_entity.id
_entity.type
_entity.pdbx_description
1 polymer ?
#
loop_
_entity_poly.entity_id
_entity_poly.type
_entity_poly.pdbx_seq_one_letter_code
_entity_poly.pdbx_strand_id
1 'polypeptide(L)'
;MDTINITSKKQKDVQPVPDLFEQFDGYNDTKRKKQKSEPMTSSGLQSHAECLFSLLEKPYVNSTTGKWPELRASVEALASCLSSYEQYLNKQATTTATNKELSFPCRTVDQNASVFHCKKSVLSVVKDKYTLLDKAVVSSDTENPVLFDENLHVEKTI
;
A
#
# COMPACT_ATOMS: atom_id res chain seq x y z
N MET A 1 -5.55 -4.34 6.69
CA MET A 1 -4.21 -4.70 6.18
C MET A 1 -4.26 -4.59 4.68
N ASP A 2 -3.34 -3.85 4.06
CA ASP A 2 -3.24 -3.82 2.60
C ASP A 2 -2.76 -5.21 2.13
N THR A 3 -3.48 -5.81 1.18
CA THR A 3 -3.09 -7.08 0.57
C THR A 3 -2.04 -6.84 -0.52
N ILE A 4 -1.29 -7.87 -0.93
CA ILE A 4 -0.25 -7.78 -1.97
C ILE A 4 -0.78 -7.09 -3.23
N ASN A 5 -2.02 -7.39 -3.65
CA ASN A 5 -2.67 -6.77 -4.81
C ASN A 5 -3.02 -5.28 -4.64
N ILE A 6 -3.25 -4.83 -3.40
CA ILE A 6 -3.45 -3.41 -3.11
C ILE A 6 -2.09 -2.69 -3.09
N THR A 7 -1.06 -3.35 -2.57
CA THR A 7 0.30 -2.79 -2.50
C THR A 7 0.95 -2.70 -3.88
N SER A 8 0.79 -3.69 -4.75
CA SER A 8 1.33 -3.70 -6.12
C SER A 8 0.80 -2.56 -6.99
N LYS A 9 -0.44 -2.10 -6.75
CA LYS A 9 -1.01 -0.93 -7.44
C LYS A 9 -0.39 0.40 -6.99
N LYS A 10 0.22 0.44 -5.80
CA LYS A 10 0.78 1.66 -5.19
C LYS A 10 2.30 1.73 -5.31
N GLN A 11 2.98 0.58 -5.33
CA GLN A 11 4.44 0.47 -5.31
C GLN A 11 4.95 -0.17 -6.60
N LYS A 12 5.92 0.48 -7.25
CA LYS A 12 6.49 0.00 -8.52
C LYS A 12 7.28 -1.31 -8.40
N ASP A 13 7.83 -1.59 -7.21
CA ASP A 13 8.72 -2.72 -6.96
C ASP A 13 7.97 -3.99 -6.53
N VAL A 14 6.64 -3.94 -6.38
CA VAL A 14 5.82 -5.07 -5.96
C VAL A 14 4.99 -5.56 -7.15
N GLN A 15 5.23 -6.81 -7.56
CA GLN A 15 4.47 -7.42 -8.66
C GLN A 15 3.05 -7.81 -8.21
N PRO A 16 2.04 -7.68 -9.09
CA PRO A 16 0.69 -8.17 -8.81
C PRO A 16 0.66 -9.69 -8.73
N VAL A 17 -0.27 -10.23 -7.93
CA VAL A 17 -0.54 -11.68 -7.90
C VAL A 17 -1.04 -12.10 -9.28
N PRO A 18 -0.54 -13.20 -9.87
CA PRO A 18 -1.00 -13.64 -11.19
C PRO A 18 -2.50 -13.96 -11.18
N ASP A 19 -3.20 -13.65 -12.27
CA ASP A 19 -4.67 -13.77 -12.41
C ASP A 19 -5.20 -15.15 -12.00
N LEU A 20 -4.44 -16.21 -12.34
CA LEU A 20 -4.77 -17.60 -12.01
C LEU A 20 -4.88 -17.85 -10.48
N PHE A 21 -4.23 -17.01 -9.68
CA PHE A 21 -4.22 -17.05 -8.23
C PHE A 21 -4.93 -15.86 -7.58
N GLU A 22 -5.52 -14.94 -8.36
CA GLU A 22 -6.23 -13.77 -7.80
C GLU A 22 -7.46 -14.18 -7.00
N GLN A 23 -8.14 -15.26 -7.43
CA GLN A 23 -9.28 -15.86 -6.74
C GLN A 23 -8.87 -16.94 -5.71
N PHE A 24 -7.56 -17.16 -5.53
CA PHE A 24 -7.08 -18.15 -4.59
C PHE A 24 -7.12 -17.58 -3.17
N ASP A 25 -8.24 -17.82 -2.50
CA ASP A 25 -8.46 -17.45 -1.09
C ASP A 25 -7.61 -18.28 -0.11
N GLY A 26 -6.93 -19.33 -0.58
CA GLY A 26 -6.09 -20.20 0.24
C GLY A 26 -6.89 -20.85 1.39
N TYR A 27 -6.34 -20.81 2.61
CA TYR A 27 -7.01 -21.29 3.83
C TYR A 27 -8.07 -20.32 4.39
N ASN A 28 -8.50 -19.28 3.66
CA ASN A 28 -9.69 -18.49 4.00
C ASN A 28 -10.98 -19.28 3.74
N ASP A 29 -11.13 -20.43 4.41
CA ASP A 29 -12.42 -21.09 4.55
C ASP A 29 -13.34 -20.13 5.30
N THR A 30 -14.49 -19.78 4.72
CA THR A 30 -15.49 -18.92 5.37
C THR A 30 -15.94 -19.45 6.73
N LYS A 31 -15.77 -20.77 6.98
CA LYS A 31 -15.99 -21.43 8.27
C LYS A 31 -14.95 -21.08 9.34
N ARG A 32 -13.75 -20.63 8.94
CA ARG A 32 -12.65 -20.21 9.83
C ARG A 32 -12.60 -18.70 10.10
N LYS A 33 -13.51 -17.89 9.56
CA LYS A 33 -13.59 -16.41 9.74
C LYS A 33 -13.61 -15.92 11.20
N LYS A 34 -13.90 -16.78 12.18
CA LYS A 34 -13.80 -16.45 13.61
C LYS A 34 -12.34 -16.39 14.11
N GLN A 35 -11.40 -16.99 13.38
CA GLN A 35 -9.98 -16.90 13.66
C GLN A 35 -9.39 -15.74 12.89
N LYS A 36 -8.69 -14.85 13.60
CA LYS A 36 -7.93 -13.77 12.99
C LYS A 36 -6.87 -14.43 12.09
N SER A 37 -6.92 -14.15 10.78
CA SER A 37 -5.89 -14.59 9.85
C SER A 37 -4.54 -14.10 10.38
N GLU A 38 -3.60 -15.02 10.60
CA GLU A 38 -2.26 -14.61 11.01
C GLU A 38 -1.66 -13.70 9.93
N PRO A 39 -1.09 -12.56 10.33
CA PRO A 39 -0.44 -11.68 9.38
C PRO A 39 0.75 -12.42 8.75
N MET A 40 0.81 -12.40 7.42
CA MET A 40 1.90 -13.04 6.68
C MET A 40 3.22 -12.33 6.99
N THR A 41 4.16 -13.02 7.64
CA THR A 41 5.48 -12.48 8.00
C THR A 41 6.43 -12.54 6.80
N SER A 42 7.48 -11.71 6.78
CA SER A 42 8.52 -11.76 5.74
C SER A 42 9.17 -13.15 5.66
N SER A 43 9.47 -13.76 6.81
CA SER A 43 10.00 -15.13 6.88
C SER A 43 9.05 -16.18 6.28
N GLY A 44 7.74 -16.03 6.48
CA GLY A 44 6.73 -16.92 5.90
C GLY A 44 6.65 -16.77 4.38
N LEU A 45 6.68 -15.52 3.88
CA LEU A 45 6.69 -15.22 2.45
C LEU A 45 7.93 -15.78 1.76
N GLN A 46 9.11 -15.63 2.37
CA GLN A 46 10.36 -16.19 1.86
C GLN A 46 10.27 -17.71 1.78
N SER A 47 9.86 -18.38 2.87
CA SER A 47 9.74 -19.84 2.91
C SER A 47 8.76 -20.36 1.86
N HIS A 48 7.64 -19.65 1.64
CA HIS A 48 6.68 -20.00 0.59
C HIS A 48 7.25 -19.78 -0.82
N ALA A 49 7.94 -18.66 -1.07
CA ALA A 49 8.60 -18.42 -2.35
C ALA A 49 9.64 -19.50 -2.67
N GLU A 50 10.50 -19.84 -1.71
CA GLU A 50 11.50 -20.92 -1.83
C GLU A 50 10.84 -22.27 -2.10
N CYS A 51 9.77 -22.61 -1.38
CA CYS A 51 9.02 -23.84 -1.64
C CYS A 51 8.45 -23.92 -3.07
N LEU A 52 7.95 -22.79 -3.59
CA LEU A 52 7.43 -22.73 -4.96
C LEU A 52 8.57 -22.84 -5.99
N PHE A 53 9.71 -22.21 -5.75
CA PHE A 53 10.89 -22.38 -6.62
C PHE A 53 11.39 -23.82 -6.61
N SER A 54 11.52 -24.46 -5.44
CA SER A 54 11.89 -25.87 -5.34
C SER A 54 10.87 -26.81 -5.99
N LEU A 55 9.58 -26.45 -6.02
CA LEU A 55 8.56 -27.20 -6.76
C LEU A 55 8.82 -27.14 -8.28
N LEU A 56 9.19 -25.97 -8.80
CA LEU A 56 9.50 -25.76 -10.22
C LEU A 56 10.76 -26.51 -10.67
N GLU A 57 11.67 -26.82 -9.76
CA GLU A 57 12.88 -27.60 -10.05
C GLU A 57 12.62 -29.11 -10.18
N LYS A 58 11.45 -29.60 -9.75
CA LYS A 58 11.17 -31.03 -9.74
C LYS A 58 11.04 -31.59 -11.17
N PRO A 59 11.60 -32.79 -11.44
CA PRO A 59 11.67 -33.34 -12.79
C PRO A 59 10.31 -33.53 -13.46
N TYR A 60 9.28 -33.87 -12.67
CA TYR A 60 7.93 -34.08 -13.18
C TYR A 60 7.19 -32.77 -13.54
N VAL A 61 7.62 -31.64 -12.97
CA VAL A 61 7.13 -30.29 -13.32
C VAL A 61 7.85 -29.78 -14.56
N ASN A 62 9.11 -30.17 -14.73
CA ASN A 62 9.93 -29.90 -15.92
C ASN A 62 9.61 -30.81 -17.11
N SER A 63 8.69 -31.78 -16.95
CA SER A 63 8.24 -32.62 -18.05
C SER A 63 7.44 -31.79 -19.05
N THR A 64 7.77 -31.91 -20.34
CA THR A 64 7.04 -31.29 -21.46
C THR A 64 5.65 -31.88 -21.70
N THR A 65 5.27 -32.92 -20.96
CA THR A 65 3.96 -33.57 -21.07
C THR A 65 3.06 -33.21 -19.89
N GLY A 66 1.85 -32.71 -20.18
CA GLY A 66 0.80 -32.40 -19.20
C GLY A 66 0.46 -30.90 -19.11
N LYS A 67 -0.28 -30.51 -18.08
CA LYS A 67 -0.67 -29.10 -17.81
C LYS A 67 0.39 -28.30 -17.05
N TRP A 68 1.49 -28.95 -16.64
CA TRP A 68 2.57 -28.33 -15.88
C TRP A 68 3.32 -27.21 -16.62
N PRO A 69 3.59 -27.30 -17.93
CA PRO A 69 4.22 -26.21 -18.68
C PRO A 69 3.38 -24.92 -18.66
N GLU A 70 2.06 -25.02 -18.75
CA GLU A 70 1.14 -23.88 -18.68
C GLU A 70 1.11 -23.27 -17.26
N LEU A 71 1.13 -24.13 -16.23
CA LEU A 71 1.09 -23.70 -14.83
C LEU A 71 2.44 -23.15 -14.35
N ARG A 72 3.54 -23.57 -14.98
CA ARG A 72 4.91 -23.20 -14.60
C ARG A 72 5.10 -21.69 -14.56
N ALA A 73 4.73 -21.00 -15.62
CA ALA A 73 4.87 -19.55 -15.73
C ALA A 73 4.08 -18.81 -14.65
N SER A 74 2.87 -19.30 -14.33
CA SER A 74 2.04 -18.70 -13.28
C SER A 74 2.63 -18.96 -11.88
N VAL A 75 3.15 -20.15 -11.61
CA VAL A 75 3.77 -20.50 -10.32
C VAL A 75 5.09 -19.75 -10.12
N GLU A 76 5.87 -19.59 -11.19
CA GLU A 76 7.09 -18.77 -11.19
C GLU A 76 6.76 -17.30 -10.90
N ALA A 77 5.76 -16.73 -11.60
CA ALA A 77 5.29 -15.38 -11.35
C ALA A 77 4.75 -15.19 -9.91
N LEU A 78 4.09 -16.21 -9.35
CA LEU A 78 3.65 -16.19 -7.95
C LEU A 78 4.84 -16.20 -6.99
N ALA A 79 5.85 -17.05 -7.22
CA ALA A 79 7.05 -17.11 -6.38
C ALA A 79 7.83 -15.79 -6.42
N SER A 80 7.98 -15.18 -7.60
CA SER A 80 8.57 -13.85 -7.76
C SER A 80 7.76 -12.75 -7.07
N CYS A 81 6.43 -12.79 -7.14
CA CYS A 81 5.54 -11.87 -6.44
C CYS A 81 5.74 -11.94 -4.92
N LEU A 82 5.77 -13.15 -4.35
CA LEU A 82 6.01 -13.36 -2.91
C LEU A 82 7.38 -12.86 -2.47
N SER A 83 8.43 -13.13 -3.25
CA SER A 83 9.80 -12.65 -2.99
C SER A 83 9.89 -11.12 -3.05
N SER A 84 9.25 -10.50 -4.04
CA SER A 84 9.22 -9.03 -4.17
C SER A 84 8.51 -8.36 -2.99
N TYR A 85 7.42 -8.96 -2.54
CA TYR A 85 6.65 -8.46 -1.39
C TYR A 85 7.41 -8.64 -0.07
N GLU A 86 8.15 -9.74 0.08
CA GLU A 86 9.06 -9.96 1.20
C GLU A 86 10.12 -8.85 1.31
N GLN A 87 10.77 -8.52 0.19
CA GLN A 87 11.76 -7.44 0.14
C GLN A 87 11.15 -6.09 0.51
N TYR A 88 9.93 -5.82 0.03
CA TYR A 88 9.18 -4.62 0.39
C TYR A 88 8.93 -4.54 1.90
N LEU A 89 8.47 -5.63 2.53
CA LEU A 89 8.23 -5.66 3.97
C LEU A 89 9.51 -5.44 4.77
N ASN A 90 10.62 -6.05 4.36
CA ASN A 90 11.92 -5.83 5.00
C ASN A 90 12.37 -4.37 4.87
N LYS A 91 12.26 -3.78 3.67
CA LYS A 91 12.57 -2.36 3.44
C LYS A 91 11.68 -1.44 4.29
N GLN A 92 10.41 -1.78 4.45
CA GLN A 92 9.50 -1.01 5.30
C GLN A 92 9.85 -1.14 6.79
N ALA A 93 10.23 -2.34 7.23
CA ALA A 93 10.68 -2.59 8.60
C ALA A 93 11.97 -1.83 8.91
N THR A 94 12.97 -1.88 8.02
CA THR A 94 14.22 -1.12 8.19
C THR A 94 13.97 0.38 8.18
N THR A 95 13.18 0.90 7.22
CA THR A 95 12.82 2.33 7.18
C THR A 95 12.10 2.76 8.45
N THR A 96 11.24 1.91 9.01
CA THR A 96 10.53 2.22 10.26
C THR A 96 11.49 2.20 11.46
N ALA A 97 12.45 1.27 11.48
CA ALA A 97 13.48 1.22 12.52
C ALA A 97 14.39 2.45 12.46
N THR A 98 14.90 2.81 11.28
CA THR A 98 15.73 4.01 11.10
C THR A 98 14.97 5.27 11.51
N ASN A 99 13.70 5.39 11.13
CA ASN A 99 12.89 6.55 11.50
C ASN A 99 12.62 6.66 13.01
N LYS A 100 12.64 5.53 13.73
CA LYS A 100 12.53 5.52 15.20
C LYS A 100 13.84 5.90 15.88
N GLU A 101 14.97 5.59 15.26
CA GLU A 101 16.31 5.91 15.76
C GLU A 101 16.72 7.36 15.48
N LEU A 102 16.02 8.05 14.58
CA LEU A 102 16.23 9.48 14.35
C LEU A 102 15.96 10.26 15.65
N SER A 103 16.93 11.09 16.03
CA SER A 103 16.84 12.00 17.18
C SER A 103 15.68 12.98 17.10
N PHE A 104 15.20 13.25 15.88
CA PHE A 104 14.02 14.04 15.61
C PHE A 104 12.98 13.15 14.90
N PRO A 105 11.77 12.98 15.43
CA PRO A 105 10.76 12.16 14.79
C PRO A 105 10.36 12.76 13.44
N CYS A 106 10.26 11.95 12.37
CA CYS A 106 9.90 12.41 11.01
C CYS A 106 8.59 13.21 10.88
N ARG A 107 7.77 13.31 11.93
CA ARG A 107 6.51 14.05 11.94
C ARG A 107 6.65 15.51 12.39
N THR A 108 7.83 15.96 12.80
CA THR A 108 8.03 17.39 13.03
C THR A 108 8.21 18.08 11.68
N VAL A 109 7.21 18.87 11.30
CA VAL A 109 7.36 19.91 10.27
C VAL A 109 8.55 20.77 10.72
N ASP A 110 9.56 20.91 9.86
CA ASP A 110 10.74 21.72 10.18
C ASP A 110 10.28 23.14 10.56
N GLN A 111 10.92 23.79 11.54
CA GLN A 111 10.56 25.14 11.95
C GLN A 111 10.66 26.15 10.79
N ASN A 112 11.46 25.80 9.77
CA ASN A 112 11.62 26.58 8.54
C ASN A 112 10.83 26.03 7.33
N ALA A 113 10.02 24.99 7.51
CA ALA A 113 9.21 24.47 6.41
C ALA A 113 8.06 25.43 6.11
N SER A 114 8.16 26.14 4.99
CA SER A 114 7.06 26.90 4.43
C SER A 114 6.15 25.99 3.59
N VAL A 115 4.84 26.04 3.84
CA VAL A 115 3.86 25.36 2.99
C VAL A 115 3.72 26.18 1.71
N PHE A 116 4.32 25.70 0.62
CA PHE A 116 4.11 26.30 -0.69
C PHE A 116 2.72 25.93 -1.19
N HIS A 117 1.78 26.88 -1.12
CA HIS A 117 0.48 26.74 -1.79
C HIS A 117 0.67 26.88 -3.31
N CYS A 118 0.64 25.75 -4.02
CA CYS A 118 0.55 25.75 -5.47
C CYS A 118 -0.79 26.37 -5.89
N LYS A 119 -0.75 27.46 -6.67
CA LYS A 119 -1.94 28.04 -7.29
C LYS A 119 -2.61 27.02 -8.20
N LYS A 120 -3.94 26.92 -8.05
CA LYS A 120 -4.93 26.09 -8.77
C LYS A 120 -4.42 25.31 -10.00
N SER A 121 -4.64 23.99 -9.97
CA SER A 121 -4.86 23.21 -11.19
C SER A 121 -6.09 23.79 -11.92
N VAL A 122 -5.98 23.96 -13.24
CA VAL A 122 -7.03 24.47 -14.14
C VAL A 122 -8.28 23.56 -14.16
N LEU A 123 -8.19 22.35 -13.60
CA LEU A 123 -9.31 21.46 -13.36
C LEU A 123 -9.91 21.73 -11.97
N SER A 124 -10.71 22.79 -11.89
CA SER A 124 -11.39 23.23 -10.66
C SER A 124 -12.47 22.23 -10.21
N VAL A 125 -12.07 21.25 -9.41
CA VAL A 125 -12.98 20.48 -8.54
C VAL A 125 -12.56 20.64 -7.07
N VAL A 126 -11.88 21.73 -6.73
CA VAL A 126 -11.94 22.23 -5.35
C VAL A 126 -13.30 22.90 -5.25
N LYS A 127 -14.28 22.14 -4.76
CA LYS A 127 -15.70 22.50 -4.65
C LYS A 127 -15.85 23.93 -4.13
N ASP A 128 -16.83 24.68 -4.66
CA ASP A 128 -17.22 26.02 -4.19
C ASP A 128 -17.33 26.14 -2.66
N LYS A 129 -17.57 25.00 -2.00
CA LYS A 129 -17.58 24.80 -0.54
C LYS A 129 -16.33 25.33 0.19
N TYR A 130 -15.18 25.42 -0.46
CA TYR A 130 -13.93 25.89 0.17
C TYR A 130 -13.59 27.36 -0.11
N THR A 131 -14.41 28.07 -0.88
CA THR A 131 -14.21 29.51 -1.16
C THR A 131 -14.26 30.38 0.09
N LEU A 132 -15.00 29.94 1.11
CA LEU A 132 -15.09 30.61 2.41
C LEU A 132 -13.79 30.47 3.21
N LEU A 133 -13.12 29.32 3.08
CA LEU A 133 -11.84 29.03 3.72
C LEU A 133 -10.71 29.84 3.07
N ASP A 134 -10.70 29.92 1.73
CA ASP A 134 -9.76 30.77 0.98
C ASP A 134 -9.89 32.25 1.39
N LYS A 135 -11.12 32.75 1.54
CA LYS A 135 -11.35 34.13 2.02
C LYS A 135 -10.85 34.33 3.44
N ALA A 136 -11.17 33.40 4.35
CA ALA A 136 -10.77 33.49 5.75
C ALA A 136 -9.24 33.54 5.90
N VAL A 137 -8.53 32.71 5.14
CA VAL A 137 -7.06 32.65 5.13
C VAL A 137 -6.43 33.91 4.52
N VAL A 138 -7.03 34.48 3.47
CA VAL A 138 -6.53 35.73 2.87
C VAL A 138 -6.77 36.93 3.80
N SER A 139 -7.86 36.91 4.58
CA SER A 139 -8.21 37.99 5.50
C SER A 139 -7.53 37.91 6.88
N SER A 140 -6.93 36.77 7.23
CA SER A 140 -6.28 36.61 8.53
C SER A 140 -4.88 37.21 8.53
N ASP A 141 -4.58 38.03 9.52
CA ASP A 141 -3.21 38.48 9.79
C ASP A 141 -2.31 37.26 10.07
N THR A 142 -1.06 37.32 9.59
CA THR A 142 -0.07 36.23 9.57
C THR A 142 0.21 35.54 10.90
N GLU A 143 -0.24 36.10 12.02
CA GLU A 143 0.03 35.63 13.38
C GLU A 143 -1.18 34.98 14.07
N ASN A 144 -2.37 35.00 13.47
CA ASN A 144 -3.57 34.42 14.06
C ASN A 144 -4.01 33.15 13.33
N PRO A 145 -4.02 31.98 14.00
CA PRO A 145 -4.47 30.74 13.36
C PRO A 145 -5.96 30.81 13.02
N VAL A 146 -6.30 30.52 11.76
CA VAL A 146 -7.69 30.41 11.32
C VAL A 146 -8.24 29.05 11.76
N LEU A 147 -9.13 29.06 12.75
CA LEU A 147 -9.85 27.87 13.18
C LEU A 147 -11.05 27.65 12.26
N PHE A 148 -11.02 26.56 11.48
CA PHE A 148 -12.10 26.19 10.55
C PHE A 148 -12.77 24.89 11.00
N ASP A 149 -14.03 24.96 11.43
CA ASP A 149 -14.85 23.79 11.73
C ASP A 149 -15.82 23.52 10.56
N GLU A 150 -15.62 22.41 9.85
CA GLU A 150 -16.41 22.05 8.68
C GLU A 150 -17.91 21.93 8.96
N ASN A 151 -18.32 21.62 10.20
CA ASN A 151 -19.74 21.47 10.55
C ASN A 151 -20.46 22.80 10.79
N LEU A 152 -19.72 23.85 11.14
CA LEU A 152 -20.24 25.21 11.35
C LEU A 152 -20.25 26.03 10.06
N HIS A 153 -19.31 25.76 9.15
CA HIS A 153 -18.99 26.65 8.02
C HIS A 153 -19.46 26.15 6.65
N VAL A 154 -20.05 24.96 6.58
CA VAL A 154 -20.73 24.46 5.38
C VAL A 154 -22.23 24.68 5.57
N GLU A 155 -22.83 25.49 4.70
CA GLU A 155 -24.29 25.65 4.69
C GLU A 155 -24.96 24.28 4.57
N LYS A 156 -25.85 23.97 5.52
CA LYS A 156 -26.64 22.74 5.49
C LYS A 156 -27.46 22.75 4.20
N THR A 157 -27.02 21.97 3.23
CA THR A 157 -27.79 21.73 2.01
C THR A 157 -28.96 20.84 2.43
N ILE A 158 -30.16 21.44 2.51
CA ILE A 158 -31.44 20.72 2.63
C ILE A 158 -31.76 20.10 1.27
#